data_AF-A0A5C8JH80-F1
#
_entry.id   AF-A0A5C8JH80-F1
#
_cell.length_a   1.000
_cell.length_b   1.000
_cell.length_c   1.000
_cell.angle_alpha   90.00
_cell.angle_beta   90.00
_cell.angle_gamma   90.00
#
_symmetry.space_group_name_H-M   'P 1'
#
loop_
_entity.id
_entity.type
_entity.pdbx_description
1 polymer ?
#
loop_
_entity_poly.entity_id
_entity_poly.type
_entity_poly.pdbx_seq_one_letter_code
_entity_poly.pdbx_strand_id
1 'polypeptide(L)'
;MNFNFVMKLYFSDFYLKMIDRDKTRQRLRNIDKIKQLQAVCDKHIQALPHDSIEMLKLRYISELTQKEIATQYHIDVRTVRNRTSPVIKALKAELYDVLGDEFSC
;
A
#
# COMPACT_ATOMS: atom_id res chain seq x y z
N MET A 1 6.12 -1.79 15.22
CA MET A 1 5.71 -3.08 14.62
C MET A 1 6.06 -3.03 13.13
N ASN A 2 6.54 -4.10 12.50
CA ASN A 2 7.07 -4.04 11.12
C ASN A 2 6.18 -4.83 10.15
N PHE A 3 4.96 -4.34 9.87
CA PHE A 3 3.97 -5.09 9.09
C PHE A 3 4.21 -5.00 7.58
N ASN A 4 5.24 -5.74 7.16
CA ASN A 4 5.76 -5.90 5.81
C ASN A 4 6.01 -4.56 5.07
N PHE A 5 6.78 -3.69 5.73
CA PHE A 5 7.42 -2.48 5.20
C PHE A 5 6.58 -1.60 4.25
N VAL A 6 5.47 -1.01 4.75
CA VAL A 6 4.52 -0.19 3.95
C VAL A 6 3.76 -1.04 2.91
N MET A 7 3.40 -2.26 3.31
CA MET A 7 3.02 -3.35 2.40
C MET A 7 4.04 -3.58 1.26
N LYS A 8 5.29 -3.17 1.47
CA LYS A 8 6.53 -3.11 0.64
C LYS A 8 6.69 -1.91 -0.33
N LEU A 9 6.15 -0.73 0.02
CA LEU A 9 6.31 0.56 -0.72
C LEU A 9 5.54 0.61 -2.06
N TYR A 10 4.37 -0.03 -2.10
CA TYR A 10 4.20 -1.16 -3.01
C TYR A 10 3.10 -1.02 -4.05
N PHE A 11 3.50 -1.00 -5.32
CA PHE A 11 3.12 -1.85 -6.47
C PHE A 11 3.93 -1.35 -7.69
N SER A 12 5.24 -1.10 -7.50
CA SER A 12 6.11 -0.18 -8.28
C SER A 12 6.63 -0.73 -9.62
N ASP A 13 7.00 0.07 -10.65
CA ASP A 13 7.08 1.53 -10.90
C ASP A 13 7.62 2.41 -9.75
N PHE A 14 6.71 2.97 -8.95
CA PHE A 14 6.87 4.16 -8.09
C PHE A 14 8.22 4.37 -7.39
N TYR A 15 8.78 3.31 -6.80
CA TYR A 15 10.05 3.36 -6.07
C TYR A 15 11.26 3.73 -6.94
N LEU A 16 11.32 3.25 -8.19
CA LEU A 16 12.43 3.52 -9.11
C LEU A 16 12.49 5.00 -9.48
N LYS A 17 11.33 5.61 -9.79
CA LYS A 17 11.22 7.05 -10.08
C LYS A 17 11.61 7.91 -8.88
N MET A 18 11.26 7.49 -7.66
CA MET A 18 11.64 8.21 -6.43
C MET A 18 13.16 8.14 -6.19
N ILE A 19 13.77 6.95 -6.32
CA ILE A 19 15.22 6.77 -6.15
C ILE A 19 16.01 7.54 -7.20
N ASP A 20 15.61 7.51 -8.47
CA ASP A 20 16.36 8.16 -9.55
C ASP A 20 16.38 9.69 -9.40
N ARG A 21 15.21 10.25 -9.01
CA ARG A 21 15.02 11.66 -8.65
C ARG A 21 15.79 12.09 -7.40
N ASP A 22 15.94 11.22 -6.41
CA ASP A 22 16.71 11.51 -5.20
C ASP A 22 18.22 11.34 -5.40
N LYS A 23 18.65 10.39 -6.24
CA LYS A 23 20.05 10.25 -6.67
C LYS A 23 20.54 11.50 -7.39
N THR A 24 19.71 12.10 -8.25
CA THR A 24 20.02 13.39 -8.90
C THR A 24 19.98 14.60 -7.95
N ARG A 25 19.38 14.48 -6.76
CA ARG A 25 19.16 15.61 -5.83
C ARG A 25 19.89 15.53 -4.48
N GLN A 26 20.60 14.43 -4.19
CA GLN A 26 21.40 14.21 -2.96
C GLN A 26 20.69 14.59 -1.64
N ARG A 27 19.42 14.23 -1.45
CA ARG A 27 18.66 14.59 -0.23
C ARG A 27 18.54 13.42 0.76
N LEU A 28 19.22 13.54 1.90
CA LEU A 28 19.08 12.67 3.09
C LEU A 28 17.72 12.80 3.83
N ARG A 29 16.65 13.24 3.16
CA ARG A 29 15.34 13.60 3.77
C ARG A 29 14.35 12.43 3.91
N ASN A 30 14.75 11.21 3.55
CA ASN A 30 13.78 10.13 3.31
C ASN A 30 13.32 9.41 4.58
N ILE A 31 14.08 9.46 5.68
CA ILE A 31 13.74 8.77 6.93
C ILE A 31 12.44 9.31 7.53
N ASP A 32 12.24 10.63 7.57
CA ASP A 32 11.05 11.20 8.19
C ASP A 32 9.80 11.13 7.29
N LYS A 33 9.97 11.22 5.96
CA LYS A 33 8.90 10.87 5.00
C LYS A 33 8.45 9.41 5.17
N ILE A 34 9.40 8.46 5.32
CA ILE A 34 9.08 7.04 5.54
C ILE A 34 8.30 6.84 6.85
N LYS A 35 8.67 7.53 7.94
CA LYS A 35 7.91 7.48 9.21
C LYS A 35 6.48 8.04 9.06
N GLN A 36 6.30 9.13 8.32
CA GLN A 36 4.97 9.71 8.06
C GLN A 36 4.09 8.76 7.23
N LEU A 37 4.65 8.15 6.18
CA LEU A 37 3.96 7.13 5.38
C LEU A 37 3.55 5.92 6.22
N GLN A 38 4.46 5.43 7.08
CA GLN A 38 4.17 4.34 8.01
C GLN A 38 3.01 4.71 8.95
N ALA A 39 3.03 5.89 9.55
CA ALA A 39 1.97 6.35 10.46
C ALA A 39 0.59 6.44 9.79
N VAL A 40 0.52 6.91 8.54
CA VAL A 40 -0.74 7.01 7.79
C VAL A 40 -1.24 5.62 7.36
N CYS A 41 -0.37 4.76 6.83
CA CYS A 41 -0.71 3.37 6.54
C CYS A 41 -1.19 2.60 7.77
N ASP A 42 -0.49 2.72 8.90
CA ASP A 42 -0.85 2.04 10.15
C ASP A 42 -2.22 2.51 10.66
N LYS A 43 -2.48 3.83 10.65
CA LYS A 43 -3.80 4.39 11.03
C LYS A 43 -4.91 3.87 10.12
N HIS A 44 -4.68 3.87 8.80
CA HIS A 44 -5.68 3.40 7.84
C HIS A 44 -5.95 1.90 8.00
N ILE A 45 -4.91 1.08 8.16
CA ILE A 45 -5.02 -0.38 8.34
C ILE A 45 -5.72 -0.73 9.66
N GLN A 46 -5.47 -0.01 10.75
CA GLN A 46 -6.14 -0.21 12.04
C GLN A 46 -7.65 0.03 11.99
N ALA A 47 -8.16 0.82 11.03
CA ALA A 47 -9.58 1.08 10.85
C ALA A 47 -10.32 0.01 10.00
N LEU A 48 -9.62 -0.99 9.46
CA LEU A 48 -10.19 -1.97 8.54
C LEU A 48 -10.73 -3.24 9.23
N PRO A 49 -11.74 -3.89 8.64
CA PRO A 49 -12.13 -5.24 9.04
C PRO A 49 -10.98 -6.24 8.88
N HIS A 50 -10.83 -7.16 9.84
CA HIS A 50 -9.75 -8.15 9.87
C HIS A 50 -9.64 -8.96 8.56
N ASP A 51 -10.76 -9.46 8.03
CA ASP A 51 -10.82 -10.14 6.72
C ASP A 51 -10.17 -9.32 5.58
N SER A 52 -10.43 -8.01 5.53
CA SER A 52 -9.89 -7.14 4.50
C SER A 52 -8.38 -6.96 4.66
N ILE A 53 -7.89 -6.87 5.91
CA ILE A 53 -6.46 -6.82 6.24
C ILE A 53 -5.77 -8.11 5.77
N GLU A 54 -6.31 -9.29 6.11
CA GLU A 54 -5.71 -10.57 5.73
C GLU A 54 -5.77 -10.82 4.21
N MET A 55 -6.87 -10.46 3.53
CA MET A 55 -6.94 -10.52 2.06
C MET A 55 -5.92 -9.60 1.39
N LEU A 56 -5.68 -8.39 1.93
CA LEU A 56 -4.64 -7.49 1.42
C LEU A 56 -3.24 -8.05 1.68
N LYS A 57 -2.98 -8.64 2.85
CA LYS A 57 -1.73 -9.36 3.13
C LYS A 57 -1.51 -10.46 2.10
N LEU A 58 -2.44 -11.40 1.94
CA LEU A 58 -2.30 -12.52 1.00
C LEU A 58 -2.08 -12.05 -0.45
N ARG A 59 -2.78 -11.00 -0.90
CA ARG A 59 -2.63 -10.39 -2.23
C ARG A 59 -1.22 -9.87 -2.52
N TYR A 60 -0.51 -9.41 -1.51
CA TYR A 60 0.62 -8.49 -1.69
C TYR A 60 1.88 -8.91 -0.90
N ILE A 61 1.74 -9.34 0.35
CA ILE A 61 2.82 -10.03 1.08
C ILE A 61 3.17 -11.35 0.39
N SER A 62 2.15 -12.13 0.04
CA SER A 62 2.26 -13.49 -0.52
C SER A 62 2.00 -13.55 -2.03
N GLU A 63 1.80 -12.39 -2.67
CA GLU A 63 1.64 -12.22 -4.13
C GLU A 63 0.50 -13.03 -4.79
N LEU A 64 -0.47 -13.51 -4.01
CA LEU A 64 -1.59 -14.33 -4.50
C LEU A 64 -2.53 -13.52 -5.38
N THR A 65 -3.05 -14.14 -6.44
CA THR A 65 -4.07 -13.56 -7.29
C THR A 65 -5.43 -13.47 -6.57
N GLN A 66 -6.34 -12.63 -7.06
CA GLN A 66 -7.71 -12.58 -6.52
C GLN A 66 -8.45 -13.92 -6.66
N LYS A 67 -8.04 -14.80 -7.59
CA LYS A 67 -8.61 -16.15 -7.74
C LYS A 67 -8.12 -17.09 -6.65
N GLU A 68 -6.83 -17.07 -6.33
CA GLU A 68 -6.28 -17.92 -5.26
C GLU A 68 -6.82 -17.49 -3.89
N ILE A 69 -6.95 -16.19 -3.64
CA ILE A 69 -7.61 -15.67 -2.43
C ILE A 69 -9.08 -16.09 -2.40
N ALA A 70 -9.80 -15.99 -3.52
CA ALA A 70 -11.20 -16.44 -3.60
C ALA A 70 -11.35 -17.93 -3.25
N THR A 71 -10.47 -18.78 -3.79
CA THR A 71 -10.39 -20.21 -3.45
C THR A 71 -10.07 -20.44 -1.97
N GLN A 72 -9.07 -19.75 -1.41
CA GLN A 72 -8.64 -19.91 -0.02
C GLN A 72 -9.73 -19.53 1.00
N TYR A 73 -10.57 -18.54 0.68
CA TYR A 73 -11.68 -18.11 1.54
C TYR A 73 -13.03 -18.74 1.16
N HIS A 74 -13.08 -19.61 0.14
CA HIS A 74 -14.32 -20.19 -0.40
C HIS A 74 -15.40 -19.14 -0.76
N ILE A 75 -14.98 -18.01 -1.35
CA ILE A 75 -15.85 -16.90 -1.77
C ILE A 75 -15.65 -16.57 -3.25
N ASP A 76 -16.58 -15.82 -3.84
CA ASP A 76 -16.40 -15.34 -5.21
C ASP A 76 -15.31 -14.25 -5.34
N VAL A 77 -14.67 -14.19 -6.51
CA VAL A 77 -13.63 -13.20 -6.86
C VAL A 77 -14.16 -11.76 -6.78
N ARG A 78 -15.44 -11.53 -7.10
CA ARG A 78 -16.11 -10.23 -6.92
C ARG A 78 -16.19 -9.84 -5.45
N THR A 79 -16.36 -10.80 -4.54
CA THR A 79 -16.36 -10.56 -3.09
C THR A 79 -14.97 -10.12 -2.62
N VAL A 80 -13.90 -10.81 -3.07
CA VAL A 80 -12.50 -10.38 -2.83
C VAL A 80 -12.28 -8.96 -3.36
N ARG A 81 -12.73 -8.67 -4.58
CA ARG A 81 -12.61 -7.34 -5.19
C ARG A 81 -13.37 -6.26 -4.41
N ASN A 82 -14.60 -6.54 -3.97
CA ASN A 82 -15.43 -5.60 -3.22
C ASN A 82 -14.85 -5.31 -1.82
N ARG A 83 -14.21 -6.29 -1.18
CA ARG A 83 -13.56 -6.12 0.13
C ARG A 83 -12.22 -5.37 0.04
N THR A 84 -11.45 -5.58 -1.03
CA THR A 84 -10.08 -5.02 -1.16
C THR A 84 -10.00 -3.70 -1.93
N SER A 85 -10.85 -3.47 -2.95
CA SER A 85 -10.71 -2.29 -3.84
C SER A 85 -11.01 -0.94 -3.18
N PRO A 86 -12.07 -0.78 -2.35
CA PRO A 86 -12.36 0.51 -1.70
C PRO A 86 -11.22 0.95 -0.78
N VAL A 87 -10.63 0.00 -0.05
CA VAL A 87 -9.47 0.23 0.83
C VAL A 87 -8.27 0.77 0.04
N ILE A 88 -7.91 0.10 -1.06
CA ILE A 88 -6.80 0.53 -1.92
C ILE A 88 -7.04 1.94 -2.48
N LYS A 89 -8.30 2.29 -2.80
CA LYS A 89 -8.65 3.64 -3.28
C LYS A 89 -8.49 4.70 -2.18
N ALA A 90 -8.99 4.44 -0.98
CA ALA A 90 -8.93 5.38 0.13
C ALA A 90 -7.48 5.62 0.59
N LEU A 91 -6.72 4.53 0.78
CA LEU A 91 -5.30 4.60 1.14
C LEU A 91 -4.47 5.39 0.10
N LYS A 92 -4.76 5.25 -1.20
CA LYS A 92 -4.09 6.05 -2.24
C LYS A 92 -4.37 7.56 -2.14
N ALA A 93 -5.56 7.95 -1.71
CA ALA A 93 -5.90 9.37 -1.55
C ALA A 93 -5.16 9.98 -0.35
N GLU A 94 -5.23 9.33 0.82
CA GLU A 94 -4.55 9.80 2.03
C GLU A 94 -3.03 9.90 1.87
N LEU A 95 -2.42 9.00 1.07
CA LEU A 95 -0.98 9.05 0.78
C LEU A 95 -0.58 10.15 -0.22
N TYR A 96 -1.50 10.62 -1.06
CA TYR A 96 -1.25 11.75 -1.97
C TYR A 96 -1.06 13.04 -1.17
N ASP A 97 -1.93 13.30 -0.19
CA ASP A 97 -1.86 14.47 0.69
C ASP A 97 -0.54 14.53 1.51
N VAL A 98 0.01 13.36 1.86
CA VAL A 98 1.27 13.23 2.62
C VAL A 98 2.51 13.48 1.76
N LEU A 99 2.44 13.16 0.47
CA LEU A 99 3.58 13.26 -0.45
C LEU A 99 3.52 14.52 -1.34
N GLY A 100 2.39 15.22 -1.38
CA GLY A 100 2.21 16.56 -1.96
C GLY A 100 2.21 16.60 -3.49
N ASP A 101 2.44 17.78 -4.06
CA ASP A 101 2.52 18.01 -5.52
C ASP A 101 3.79 17.43 -6.19
N GLU A 102 4.53 16.51 -5.54
CA GLU A 102 5.66 15.79 -6.16
C GLU A 102 5.23 14.78 -7.26
N PHE A 103 4.00 14.90 -7.78
CA PHE A 103 3.24 13.95 -8.62
C PHE A 103 2.56 14.58 -9.84
N SER A 104 2.47 15.92 -9.91
CA SER A 104 1.81 16.65 -11.00
C SER A 104 2.75 16.88 -12.19
N CYS A 105 3.28 15.77 -12.74
CA CYS A 105 4.02 15.67 -14.01
C CYS A 105 3.64 14.38 -14.75
#